data_AF-A0A1V2QIT7-F1
#
_entry.id   AF-A0A1V2QIT7-F1
#
_cell.length_a   1.000
_cell.length_b   1.000
_cell.length_c   1.000
_cell.angle_alpha   90.00
_cell.angle_beta   90.00
_cell.angle_gamma   90.00
#
_symmetry.space_group_name_H-M   'P 1'
#
loop_
_entity.id
_entity.type
_entity.pdbx_description
1 polymer ?
#
loop_
_entity_poly.entity_id
_entity_poly.type
_entity_poly.pdbx_seq_one_letter_code
_entity_poly.pdbx_strand_id
1 'polypeptide(L)'
;MSNENVEINVFDSGAGYAAESQDEQRVAEVIRSRVLPDSDDEYYQANVRIRRSTGGSPDHLVVHLLRKDIYLTETVRVDVGDGYEVNQITWSYDESQEDEDEDQDGDGGGIPYQGGNEKYDFVVATPVPQIKTAKKLVDDLHKLFTGKNYTCKQLVGPEATVANYKYYLTSGLKGFVNVGHGNPYGIFLHGDAPLSHKWFNGLPSGALKKVVFFNSCQVCKQPMLDAVAKAGARPYVGGYGNLAIGPSEKVTYCFWEKVMQPPGMDTNGMGRALLSCCKQYENEDPGSFVLYDLFNGGERRAPLPQAMTLT
;
A
#
# COMPACT_ATOMS: atom_id res chain seq x y z
N MET A 1 -5.69 2.74 24.23
CA MET A 1 -4.25 2.66 24.59
C MET A 1 -3.61 3.94 24.07
N SER A 2 -2.66 4.53 24.79
CA SER A 2 -2.04 5.80 24.40
C SER A 2 -1.11 5.61 23.19
N ASN A 3 -1.06 6.61 22.29
CA ASN A 3 -0.08 6.70 21.20
C ASN A 3 1.38 6.92 21.69
N GLU A 4 1.64 6.77 22.99
CA GLU A 4 2.94 7.02 23.62
C GLU A 4 4.03 6.04 23.15
N ASN A 5 3.65 4.85 22.69
CA ASN A 5 4.58 3.79 22.27
C ASN A 5 4.65 3.59 20.75
N VAL A 6 4.16 4.56 19.95
CA VAL A 6 4.24 4.49 18.50
C VAL A 6 5.72 4.51 18.08
N GLU A 7 6.11 3.55 17.24
CA GLU A 7 7.43 3.51 16.63
C GLU A 7 7.55 4.65 15.61
N ILE A 8 8.60 5.47 15.71
CA ILE A 8 8.81 6.60 14.79
C ILE A 8 10.08 6.31 13.99
N ASN A 9 9.90 6.10 12.70
CA ASN A 9 10.97 5.79 11.77
C ASN A 9 11.19 6.97 10.84
N VAL A 10 12.34 7.63 10.97
CA VAL A 10 12.74 8.71 10.08
C VAL A 10 13.55 8.10 8.94
N PHE A 11 13.16 8.38 7.70
CA PHE A 11 13.85 7.87 6.52
C PHE A 11 14.30 9.01 5.60
N ASP A 12 15.27 8.69 4.74
CA ASP A 12 15.99 9.67 3.94
C ASP A 12 15.10 10.38 2.91
N SER A 13 15.40 11.64 2.64
CA SER A 13 14.62 12.56 1.81
C SER A 13 14.92 12.48 0.31
N GLY A 14 15.87 11.64 -0.10
CA GLY A 14 16.36 11.58 -1.48
C GLY A 14 17.78 12.14 -1.62
N ALA A 15 18.41 11.85 -2.75
CA ALA A 15 19.86 11.93 -2.96
C ALA A 15 20.48 13.31 -2.66
N GLY A 16 21.34 13.38 -1.65
CA GLY A 16 22.25 14.52 -1.45
C GLY A 16 22.47 14.91 0.01
N TYR A 17 21.53 14.59 0.89
CA TYR A 17 21.65 14.80 2.33
C TYR A 17 21.54 13.45 3.00
N ALA A 18 22.65 12.86 3.43
CA ALA A 18 22.58 11.64 4.22
C ALA A 18 21.66 11.90 5.41
N ALA A 19 20.70 11.01 5.68
CA ALA A 19 19.89 11.05 6.89
C ALA A 19 20.81 11.27 8.10
N GLU A 20 20.85 12.50 8.61
CA GLU A 20 21.63 12.80 9.79
C GLU A 20 20.85 12.20 10.96
N SER A 21 21.31 11.07 11.47
CA SER A 21 20.91 10.50 12.78
C SER A 21 20.75 11.54 13.91
N GLN A 22 21.33 12.74 13.74
CA GLN A 22 21.22 13.89 14.61
C GLN A 22 19.83 14.56 14.65
N ASP A 23 18.99 14.34 13.64
CA ASP A 23 17.64 14.92 13.56
C ASP A 23 16.55 13.95 14.04
N GLU A 24 16.83 12.64 14.06
CA GLU A 24 15.86 11.60 14.41
C GLU A 24 15.18 11.85 15.76
N GLN A 25 15.96 12.22 16.79
CA GLN A 25 15.43 12.47 18.13
C GLN A 25 14.50 13.69 18.15
N ARG A 26 14.86 14.77 17.45
CA ARG A 26 14.07 16.00 17.38
C ARG A 26 12.78 15.79 16.60
N VAL A 27 12.87 15.13 15.45
CA VAL A 27 11.70 14.72 14.66
C VAL A 27 10.78 13.84 15.49
N ALA A 28 11.30 12.81 16.16
CA ALA A 28 10.49 11.94 16.99
C ALA A 28 9.80 12.69 18.14
N GLU A 29 10.47 13.67 18.75
CA GLU A 29 9.87 14.53 19.77
C GLU A 29 8.73 15.39 19.22
N VAL A 30 8.89 15.99 18.03
CA VAL A 30 7.81 16.72 17.34
C VAL A 30 6.60 15.81 17.11
N ILE A 31 6.81 14.62 16.56
CA ILE A 31 5.70 13.70 16.28
C ILE A 31 4.99 13.27 17.57
N ARG A 32 5.73 12.93 18.64
CA ARG A 32 5.14 12.52 19.92
C ARG A 32 4.40 13.63 20.65
N SER A 33 4.91 14.86 20.60
CA SER A 33 4.39 15.98 21.39
C SER A 33 3.34 16.82 20.66
N ARG A 34 3.31 16.78 19.31
CA ARG A 34 2.47 17.68 18.51
C ARG A 34 1.54 16.96 17.54
N VAL A 35 1.91 15.78 17.02
CA VAL A 35 1.09 15.09 16.00
C VAL A 35 0.24 13.99 16.64
N LEU A 36 0.87 13.06 17.35
CA LEU A 36 0.18 11.90 17.94
C LEU A 36 -0.88 12.25 19.02
N PRO A 37 -0.71 13.29 19.86
CA PRO A 37 -1.73 13.67 20.85
C PRO A 37 -2.99 14.28 20.24
N ASP A 38 -2.90 14.82 19.01
CA ASP A 38 -4.01 15.48 18.32
C ASP A 38 -4.91 14.50 17.56
N SER A 39 -4.57 13.20 17.55
CA SER A 39 -5.37 12.16 16.93
C SER A 39 -6.11 11.30 17.95
N ASP A 40 -7.38 11.03 17.67
CA ASP A 40 -8.21 10.08 18.44
C ASP A 40 -7.93 8.61 18.07
N ASP A 41 -7.15 8.37 17.01
CA ASP A 41 -6.91 7.05 16.46
C ASP A 41 -5.62 6.40 17.01
N GLU A 42 -5.60 5.07 17.05
CA GLU A 42 -4.40 4.31 17.44
C GLU A 42 -3.53 3.97 16.23
N TYR A 43 -2.25 4.32 16.33
CA TYR A 43 -1.23 3.94 15.36
C TYR A 43 -0.27 2.94 15.99
N TYR A 44 0.41 2.14 15.16
CA TYR A 44 1.53 1.34 15.65
C TYR A 44 2.88 1.88 15.17
N GLN A 45 2.89 2.63 14.06
CA GLN A 45 4.10 3.18 13.46
C GLN A 45 3.81 4.52 12.77
N ALA A 46 4.76 5.43 12.85
CA ALA A 46 4.84 6.66 12.09
C ALA A 46 6.12 6.67 11.26
N ASN A 47 6.02 6.79 9.95
CA ASN A 47 7.17 6.96 9.07
C ASN A 47 7.29 8.42 8.68
N VAL A 48 8.46 9.03 8.85
CA VAL A 48 8.67 10.46 8.66
C VAL A 48 9.74 10.70 7.60
N ARG A 49 9.39 11.47 6.58
CA ARG A 49 10.34 12.05 5.62
C ARG A 49 10.54 13.52 5.97
N ILE A 50 11.80 13.95 6.04
CA ILE A 50 12.14 15.36 6.24
C ILE A 50 12.26 16.01 4.87
N ARG A 51 11.46 17.02 4.55
CA ARG A 51 11.66 17.86 3.36
C ARG A 51 12.49 19.08 3.75
N ARG A 52 13.54 19.35 2.99
CA ARG A 52 14.48 20.43 3.26
C ARG A 52 14.37 21.50 2.18
N SER A 53 14.62 22.74 2.57
CA SER A 53 14.77 23.84 1.62
C SER A 53 16.07 23.69 0.81
N THR A 54 16.22 24.49 -0.24
CA THR A 54 17.47 24.57 -1.03
C THR A 54 18.69 24.95 -0.21
N GLY A 55 18.50 25.59 0.96
CA GLY A 55 19.57 25.91 1.91
C GLY A 55 19.94 24.77 2.85
N GLY A 56 19.29 23.61 2.76
CA GLY A 56 19.52 22.44 3.60
C GLY A 56 18.81 22.48 4.97
N SER A 57 18.15 23.59 5.32
CA SER A 57 17.31 23.67 6.53
C SER A 57 16.03 22.83 6.36
N PRO A 58 15.49 22.22 7.43
CA PRO A 58 14.20 21.57 7.37
C PRO A 58 13.11 22.60 7.03
N ASP A 59 12.23 22.26 6.10
CA ASP A 59 11.09 23.08 5.68
C ASP A 59 9.79 22.49 6.22
N HIS A 60 9.57 21.20 5.98
CA HIS A 60 8.43 20.48 6.53
C HIS A 60 8.71 18.99 6.71
N LEU A 61 7.89 18.32 7.51
CA LEU A 61 7.89 16.87 7.67
C LEU A 61 6.69 16.29 6.95
N VAL A 62 6.89 15.20 6.22
CA VAL A 62 5.80 14.37 5.72
C VAL A 62 5.73 13.13 6.58
N VAL A 63 4.63 12.99 7.31
CA VAL A 63 4.40 11.96 8.32
C VAL A 63 3.33 11.01 7.81
N HIS A 64 3.67 9.73 7.75
CA HIS A 64 2.75 8.67 7.39
C HIS A 64 2.41 7.87 8.65
N LEU A 65 1.18 8.00 9.12
CA LEU A 65 0.69 7.35 10.32
C LEU A 65 -0.03 6.05 9.95
N LEU A 66 0.52 4.91 10.37
CA LEU A 66 0.01 3.58 10.02
C LEU A 66 -0.92 3.09 11.12
N ARG A 67 -2.20 2.96 10.78
CA ARG A 67 -3.28 2.57 11.70
C ARG A 67 -3.07 1.16 12.26
N LYS A 68 -3.44 0.94 13.51
CA LYS A 68 -3.18 -0.36 14.20
C LYS A 68 -4.20 -1.44 13.90
N ASP A 69 -5.42 -1.06 13.58
CA ASP A 69 -6.60 -1.91 13.44
C ASP A 69 -7.08 -2.08 11.99
N ILE A 70 -6.70 -1.14 11.12
CA ILE A 70 -7.03 -1.13 9.69
C ILE A 70 -5.78 -0.87 8.84
N TYR A 71 -5.77 -1.32 7.58
CA TYR A 71 -4.67 -1.08 6.63
C TYR A 71 -4.65 0.34 6.04
N LEU A 72 -5.11 1.34 6.80
CA LEU A 72 -5.11 2.74 6.36
C LEU A 72 -3.78 3.39 6.76
N THR A 73 -3.27 4.23 5.86
CA THR A 73 -2.25 5.21 6.20
C THR A 73 -2.84 6.61 6.08
N GLU A 74 -2.63 7.41 7.10
CA GLU A 74 -2.92 8.84 7.08
C GLU A 74 -1.63 9.60 6.79
N THR A 75 -1.72 10.61 5.93
CA THR A 75 -0.58 11.47 5.63
C THR A 75 -0.80 12.84 6.29
N VAL A 76 0.19 13.29 7.05
CA VAL A 76 0.19 14.57 7.75
C VAL A 76 1.42 15.35 7.32
N ARG A 77 1.24 16.61 6.99
CA ARG A 77 2.35 17.55 6.80
C ARG A 77 2.53 18.38 8.06
N VAL A 78 3.78 18.54 8.49
CA VAL A 78 4.15 19.38 9.62
C VAL A 78 5.15 20.42 9.14
N ASP A 79 4.71 21.66 8.96
CA ASP A 79 5.60 22.76 8.60
C ASP A 79 6.47 23.12 9.82
N VAL A 80 7.78 23.15 9.62
CA VAL A 80 8.75 23.37 10.70
C VAL A 80 9.71 24.50 10.37
N GLY A 81 10.10 25.26 11.39
CA GLY A 81 11.16 26.26 11.30
C GLY A 81 12.53 25.71 11.69
N ASP A 82 13.49 26.62 11.81
CA ASP A 82 14.82 26.31 12.34
C ASP A 82 14.71 25.63 13.71
N GLY A 83 15.45 24.54 13.90
CA GLY A 83 15.39 23.77 15.14
C GLY A 83 14.14 22.91 15.33
N TYR A 84 13.34 22.69 14.27
CA TYR A 84 12.10 21.88 14.29
C TYR A 84 10.95 22.50 15.11
N GLU A 85 10.91 23.83 15.22
CA GLU A 85 9.75 24.53 15.79
C GLU A 85 8.52 24.33 14.87
N VAL A 86 7.43 23.77 15.41
CA VAL A 86 6.22 23.48 14.63
C VAL A 86 5.42 24.74 14.38
N ASN A 87 5.27 25.09 13.11
CA ASN A 87 4.48 26.24 12.65
C ASN A 87 3.02 25.84 12.35
N GLN A 88 2.83 24.75 11.61
CA GLN A 88 1.52 24.31 11.15
C GLN A 88 1.47 22.78 11.00
N ILE A 89 0.29 22.20 11.26
CA ILE A 89 0.01 20.78 11.02
C ILE A 89 -1.18 20.68 10.07
N THR A 90 -0.99 19.99 8.96
CA THR A 90 -1.99 19.78 7.91
C THR A 90 -2.28 18.29 7.78
N TRP A 91 -3.46 17.87 8.24
CA TRP A 91 -3.95 16.50 8.11
C TRP A 91 -4.50 16.23 6.71
N SER A 92 -4.55 14.95 6.31
CA SER A 92 -4.98 14.55 4.97
C SER A 92 -4.16 15.23 3.87
N TYR A 93 -2.87 15.42 4.12
CA TYR A 93 -1.96 16.06 3.18
C TYR A 93 -1.79 15.18 1.93
N ASP A 94 -1.88 15.81 0.76
CA ASP A 94 -1.76 15.19 -0.55
C ASP A 94 -0.38 15.48 -1.15
N GLU A 95 0.55 14.54 -0.98
CA GLU A 95 1.92 14.59 -1.53
C GLU A 95 1.96 14.72 -3.05
N SER A 96 0.84 14.48 -3.75
CA SER A 96 0.82 14.63 -5.20
C SER A 96 1.03 16.08 -5.65
N GLN A 97 0.78 17.06 -4.79
CA GLN A 97 0.84 18.47 -5.18
C GLN A 97 2.24 19.08 -5.13
N GLU A 98 3.20 18.49 -4.39
CA GLU A 98 4.46 19.18 -4.09
C GLU A 98 5.70 18.63 -4.81
N ASP A 99 5.67 17.40 -5.35
CA ASP A 99 6.87 16.79 -5.92
C ASP A 99 6.66 16.25 -7.34
N GLU A 100 6.84 17.09 -8.36
CA GLU A 100 7.23 16.62 -9.71
C GLU A 100 8.75 16.62 -9.91
N ASP A 101 9.53 17.39 -9.14
CA ASP A 101 10.91 17.71 -9.52
C ASP A 101 12.00 16.92 -8.77
N GLU A 102 11.81 16.50 -7.52
CA GLU A 102 12.93 15.89 -6.74
C GLU A 102 13.01 14.36 -6.77
N ASP A 103 11.91 13.65 -7.07
CA ASP A 103 11.94 12.19 -7.19
C ASP A 103 12.34 11.72 -8.62
N GLN A 104 12.55 12.64 -9.57
CA GLN A 104 12.97 12.33 -10.94
C GLN A 104 14.48 12.07 -11.09
N ASP A 105 15.32 12.60 -10.20
CA ASP A 105 16.78 12.60 -10.40
C ASP A 105 17.50 11.32 -9.92
N GLY A 106 16.77 10.33 -9.41
CA GLY A 106 17.32 9.01 -9.05
C GLY A 106 16.94 7.84 -9.96
N ASP A 107 15.87 7.96 -10.75
CA ASP A 107 15.31 6.85 -11.56
C ASP A 107 14.68 7.33 -12.89
N GLY A 108 14.97 8.57 -13.31
CA GLY A 108 14.68 9.10 -14.65
C GLY A 108 15.43 8.38 -15.77
N GLY A 109 16.40 7.53 -15.43
CA GLY A 109 16.84 6.44 -16.30
C GLY A 109 15.79 5.34 -16.26
N GLY A 110 14.62 5.60 -16.86
CA GLY A 110 13.44 4.74 -16.76
C GLY A 110 13.86 3.28 -16.78
N ILE A 111 13.68 2.58 -15.65
CA ILE A 111 14.10 1.19 -15.51
C ILE A 111 13.61 0.50 -16.78
N PRO A 112 14.52 0.10 -17.69
CA PRO A 112 14.10 -0.42 -18.97
C PRO A 112 13.14 -1.54 -18.63
N TYR A 113 11.95 -1.53 -19.22
CA TYR A 113 11.01 -2.64 -19.11
C TYR A 113 11.82 -3.90 -19.38
N GLN A 114 12.29 -4.54 -18.31
CA GLN A 114 13.07 -5.74 -18.41
C GLN A 114 11.97 -6.72 -18.70
N GLY A 115 11.78 -7.04 -19.98
CA GLY A 115 11.01 -8.20 -20.43
C GLY A 115 11.69 -9.46 -19.91
N GLY A 116 11.80 -9.54 -18.59
CA GLY A 116 12.78 -10.30 -17.85
C GLY A 116 12.34 -11.74 -17.82
N ASN A 117 13.32 -12.61 -18.05
CA ASN A 117 13.19 -14.06 -17.93
C ASN A 117 12.39 -14.42 -16.67
N GLU A 118 11.23 -15.04 -16.91
CA GLU A 118 10.17 -15.36 -15.98
C GLU A 118 10.63 -16.39 -14.94
N LYS A 119 11.17 -15.94 -13.80
CA LYS A 119 11.53 -16.86 -12.70
C LYS A 119 10.33 -17.21 -11.81
N TYR A 120 9.33 -16.34 -11.73
CA TYR A 120 8.19 -16.51 -10.82
C TYR A 120 6.87 -16.25 -11.52
N ASP A 121 5.86 -17.04 -11.21
CA ASP A 121 4.48 -16.83 -11.61
C ASP A 121 3.78 -15.81 -10.70
N PHE A 122 4.09 -15.84 -9.41
CA PHE A 122 3.45 -14.99 -8.40
C PHE A 122 4.46 -14.31 -7.48
N VAL A 123 4.09 -13.12 -7.03
CA VAL A 123 4.73 -12.46 -5.88
C VAL A 123 3.66 -12.19 -4.81
N VAL A 124 3.98 -12.55 -3.57
CA VAL A 124 3.17 -12.23 -2.38
C VAL A 124 4.03 -11.44 -1.42
N ALA A 125 3.54 -10.30 -0.96
CA ALA A 125 4.37 -9.35 -0.28
C ALA A 125 3.67 -8.69 0.91
N THR A 126 4.45 -8.38 1.95
CA THR A 126 4.02 -7.51 3.04
C THR A 126 5.19 -6.67 3.55
N PRO A 127 5.05 -5.32 3.56
CA PRO A 127 6.04 -4.44 4.16
C PRO A 127 5.94 -4.38 5.69
N VAL A 128 4.92 -5.01 6.27
CA VAL A 128 4.54 -4.90 7.69
C VAL A 128 4.53 -6.25 8.42
N PRO A 129 5.65 -6.99 8.43
CA PRO A 129 5.72 -8.34 9.01
C PRO A 129 5.43 -8.42 10.51
N GLN A 130 5.53 -7.30 11.23
CA GLN A 130 5.15 -7.16 12.63
C GLN A 130 3.65 -7.38 12.85
N ILE A 131 2.81 -7.12 11.84
CA ILE A 131 1.41 -7.52 11.84
C ILE A 131 1.36 -9.03 11.53
N LYS A 132 1.22 -9.83 12.59
CA LYS A 132 1.31 -11.29 12.51
C LYS A 132 0.35 -11.90 11.49
N THR A 133 -0.86 -11.37 11.35
CA THR A 133 -1.85 -11.84 10.36
C THR A 133 -1.43 -11.53 8.93
N ALA A 134 -0.84 -10.36 8.67
CA ALA A 134 -0.29 -9.98 7.38
C ALA A 134 0.81 -10.96 6.93
N LYS A 135 1.80 -11.19 7.81
CA LYS A 135 2.87 -12.16 7.54
C LYS A 135 2.31 -13.56 7.32
N LYS A 136 1.37 -13.99 8.17
CA LYS A 136 0.75 -15.31 8.04
C LYS A 136 0.05 -15.47 6.67
N LEU A 137 -0.69 -14.45 6.22
CA LEU A 137 -1.33 -14.49 4.90
C LEU A 137 -0.31 -14.65 3.77
N VAL A 138 0.80 -13.92 3.80
CA VAL A 138 1.87 -14.04 2.81
C VAL A 138 2.47 -15.47 2.80
N ASP A 139 2.64 -16.08 3.97
CA ASP A 139 3.10 -17.47 4.10
C ASP A 139 2.07 -18.48 3.59
N ASP A 140 0.78 -18.26 3.87
CA ASP A 140 -0.31 -19.14 3.45
C ASP A 140 -0.53 -19.07 1.92
N LEU A 141 -0.51 -17.87 1.33
CA LEU A 141 -0.65 -17.70 -0.13
C LEU A 141 0.56 -18.30 -0.88
N HIS A 142 1.77 -18.15 -0.34
CA HIS A 142 2.94 -18.79 -0.92
C HIS A 142 2.78 -20.32 -0.96
N LYS A 143 2.32 -20.93 0.13
CA LYS A 143 2.02 -22.37 0.19
C LYS A 143 0.89 -22.76 -0.76
N LEU A 144 -0.16 -21.95 -0.86
CA LEU A 144 -1.27 -22.19 -1.78
C LEU A 144 -0.78 -22.23 -3.23
N PHE A 145 0.00 -21.24 -3.67
CA PHE A 145 0.49 -21.17 -5.05
C PHE A 145 1.51 -22.27 -5.36
N THR A 146 2.47 -22.51 -4.47
CA THR A 146 3.47 -23.57 -4.66
C THR A 146 2.84 -24.97 -4.61
N GLY A 147 1.83 -25.18 -3.76
CA GLY A 147 1.04 -26.42 -3.73
C GLY A 147 0.22 -26.67 -5.00
N LYS A 148 0.05 -25.67 -5.86
CA LYS A 148 -0.56 -25.77 -7.20
C LYS A 148 0.49 -25.80 -8.33
N ASN A 149 1.76 -26.04 -8.00
CA ASN A 149 2.90 -26.07 -8.92
C ASN A 149 3.22 -24.72 -9.61
N TYR A 150 2.82 -23.60 -9.02
CA TYR A 150 3.30 -22.29 -9.46
C TYR A 150 4.59 -21.90 -8.73
N THR A 151 5.46 -21.19 -9.43
CA THR A 151 6.63 -20.55 -8.82
C THR A 151 6.20 -19.27 -8.12
N CYS A 152 6.60 -19.07 -6.86
CA CYS A 152 6.17 -17.92 -6.07
C CYS A 152 7.33 -17.32 -5.29
N LYS A 153 7.47 -15.99 -5.27
CA LYS A 153 8.43 -15.25 -4.43
C LYS A 153 7.68 -14.51 -3.32
N GLN A 154 8.22 -14.60 -2.10
CA GLN A 154 7.80 -13.76 -0.99
C GLN A 154 8.69 -12.52 -0.89
N LEU A 155 8.10 -11.36 -0.59
CA LEU A 155 8.81 -10.13 -0.22
C LEU A 155 8.29 -9.68 1.16
N VAL A 156 9.12 -9.79 2.19
CA VAL A 156 8.67 -9.58 3.58
C VAL A 156 9.54 -8.55 4.27
N GLY A 157 8.93 -7.53 4.87
CA GLY A 157 9.62 -6.47 5.61
C GLY A 157 10.65 -5.76 4.73
N PRO A 158 11.96 -5.77 5.08
CA PRO A 158 13.01 -5.12 4.29
C PRO A 158 13.14 -5.55 2.82
N GLU A 159 12.58 -6.69 2.40
CA GLU A 159 12.54 -7.06 0.98
C GLU A 159 11.41 -6.35 0.21
N ALA A 160 10.38 -5.84 0.90
CA ALA A 160 9.22 -5.18 0.30
C ALA A 160 9.48 -3.68 0.06
N THR A 161 10.50 -3.37 -0.74
CA THR A 161 10.94 -2.01 -1.08
C THR A 161 10.26 -1.50 -2.37
N VAL A 162 10.32 -0.18 -2.61
CA VAL A 162 9.82 0.43 -3.86
C VAL A 162 10.52 -0.21 -5.06
N ALA A 163 11.84 -0.33 -5.02
CA ALA A 163 12.62 -0.92 -6.12
C ALA A 163 12.18 -2.35 -6.46
N ASN A 164 12.01 -3.21 -5.45
CA ASN A 164 11.56 -4.59 -5.68
C ASN A 164 10.12 -4.63 -6.20
N TYR A 165 9.23 -3.80 -5.66
CA TYR A 165 7.84 -3.73 -6.14
C TYR A 165 7.80 -3.26 -7.61
N LYS A 166 8.52 -2.19 -7.96
CA LYS A 166 8.65 -1.69 -9.34
C LYS A 166 9.14 -2.80 -10.29
N TYR A 167 10.20 -3.52 -9.89
CA TYR A 167 10.76 -4.63 -10.66
C TYR A 167 9.73 -5.75 -10.91
N TYR A 168 9.12 -6.27 -9.85
CA TYR A 168 8.21 -7.41 -9.98
C TYR A 168 6.88 -7.02 -10.63
N LEU A 169 6.32 -5.85 -10.30
CA LEU A 169 5.10 -5.34 -10.93
C LEU A 169 5.26 -5.07 -12.41
N THR A 170 6.47 -4.89 -12.95
CA THR A 170 6.69 -4.71 -14.40
C THR A 170 7.18 -5.98 -15.11
N SER A 171 7.43 -7.07 -14.38
CA SER A 171 7.86 -8.36 -14.94
C SER A 171 6.72 -9.24 -15.50
N GLY A 172 7.00 -10.43 -16.03
CA GLY A 172 6.01 -11.36 -16.62
C GLY A 172 5.09 -12.12 -15.63
N LEU A 173 4.87 -11.63 -14.40
CA LEU A 173 4.04 -12.34 -13.40
C LEU A 173 2.61 -12.59 -13.89
N LYS A 174 1.99 -13.67 -13.39
CA LYS A 174 0.55 -13.94 -13.45
C LYS A 174 -0.22 -13.14 -12.39
N GLY A 175 0.37 -12.96 -11.21
CA GLY A 175 -0.24 -12.18 -10.14
C GLY A 175 0.73 -11.59 -9.13
N PHE A 176 0.34 -10.44 -8.56
CA PHE A 176 1.05 -9.75 -7.49
C PHE A 176 0.09 -9.45 -6.35
N VAL A 177 0.44 -9.82 -5.13
CA VAL A 177 -0.36 -9.58 -3.93
C VAL A 177 0.44 -8.74 -2.93
N ASN A 178 -0.12 -7.59 -2.52
CA ASN A 178 0.37 -6.79 -1.41
C ASN A 178 -0.58 -6.92 -0.21
N VAL A 179 -0.03 -7.06 1.00
CA VAL A 179 -0.76 -6.98 2.26
C VAL A 179 -0.08 -5.93 3.13
N GLY A 180 -0.72 -4.77 3.30
CA GLY A 180 -0.12 -3.65 4.01
C GLY A 180 -0.92 -2.37 3.84
N HIS A 181 -0.42 -1.28 4.40
CA HIS A 181 -1.17 -0.03 4.44
C HIS A 181 -1.22 0.67 3.09
N GLY A 182 -2.31 1.39 2.87
CA GLY A 182 -2.51 2.22 1.69
C GLY A 182 -3.49 3.35 1.94
N ASN A 183 -3.58 4.21 0.94
CA ASN A 183 -4.57 5.27 0.84
C ASN A 183 -4.88 5.50 -0.67
N PRO A 184 -5.72 6.47 -1.03
CA PRO A 184 -6.04 6.74 -2.44
C PRO A 184 -4.84 7.15 -3.32
N TYR A 185 -3.69 7.46 -2.73
CA TYR A 185 -2.51 7.98 -3.43
C TYR A 185 -1.38 6.96 -3.60
N GLY A 186 -1.39 5.85 -2.85
CA GLY A 186 -0.37 4.82 -2.96
C GLY A 186 -0.45 3.72 -1.89
N ILE A 187 0.51 2.79 -1.97
CA ILE A 187 0.76 1.78 -0.93
C ILE A 187 2.09 2.07 -0.23
N PHE A 188 2.11 1.83 1.08
CA PHE A 188 3.26 2.17 1.92
C PHE A 188 4.18 0.97 2.07
N LEU A 189 5.46 1.18 1.77
CA LEU A 189 6.48 0.14 1.70
C LEU A 189 7.49 0.30 2.83
N HIS A 190 8.30 -0.73 3.07
CA HIS A 190 9.17 -0.76 4.25
C HIS A 190 10.35 0.20 4.09
N GLY A 191 10.46 1.20 4.97
CA GLY A 191 11.60 2.12 5.06
C GLY A 191 11.80 2.98 3.80
N ASP A 192 10.73 3.22 3.06
CA ASP A 192 10.79 3.80 1.71
C ASP A 192 9.60 4.74 1.50
N ALA A 193 9.68 5.58 0.47
CA ALA A 193 8.55 6.40 0.04
C ALA A 193 7.38 5.51 -0.45
N PRO A 194 6.14 6.03 -0.48
CA PRO A 194 5.00 5.25 -0.98
C PRO A 194 5.18 4.88 -2.46
N LEU A 195 4.77 3.66 -2.83
CA LEU A 195 4.58 3.33 -4.24
C LEU A 195 3.30 4.01 -4.72
N SER A 196 3.47 5.21 -5.29
CA SER A 196 2.39 6.15 -5.55
C SER A 196 1.71 5.96 -6.90
N HIS A 197 0.49 6.46 -7.02
CA HIS A 197 -0.25 6.55 -8.28
C HIS A 197 0.51 7.30 -9.38
N LYS A 198 1.40 8.26 -9.04
CA LYS A 198 2.24 8.96 -10.02
C LYS A 198 3.13 7.98 -10.79
N TRP A 199 3.80 7.07 -10.07
CA TRP A 199 4.62 6.03 -10.69
C TRP A 199 3.78 5.15 -11.63
N PHE A 200 2.62 4.67 -11.16
CA PHE A 200 1.71 3.88 -11.99
C PHE A 200 1.25 4.63 -13.24
N ASN A 201 0.95 5.93 -13.12
CA ASN A 201 0.48 6.77 -14.22
C ASN A 201 1.57 7.01 -15.29
N GLY A 202 2.84 6.95 -14.89
CA GLY A 202 4.01 7.02 -15.78
C GLY A 202 4.31 5.72 -16.53
N LEU A 203 3.69 4.59 -16.18
CA LEU A 203 3.91 3.32 -16.87
C LEU A 203 3.25 3.31 -18.27
N PRO A 204 3.87 2.66 -19.27
CA PRO A 204 3.21 2.42 -20.54
C PRO A 204 2.00 1.49 -20.37
N SER A 205 0.97 1.67 -21.21
CA SER A 205 -0.22 0.83 -21.16
C SER A 205 0.14 -0.64 -21.39
N GLY A 206 -0.34 -1.52 -20.50
CA GLY A 206 -0.05 -2.95 -20.54
C GLY A 206 1.26 -3.34 -19.84
N ALA A 207 1.93 -2.44 -19.13
CA ALA A 207 3.04 -2.78 -18.23
C ALA A 207 2.61 -3.75 -17.11
N LEU A 208 1.35 -3.68 -16.68
CA LEU A 208 0.80 -4.50 -15.60
C LEU A 208 -0.13 -5.61 -16.10
N LYS A 209 0.16 -6.34 -17.18
CA LYS A 209 -0.70 -7.45 -17.68
C LYS A 209 -0.75 -8.68 -16.74
N LYS A 210 -1.27 -8.50 -15.53
CA LYS A 210 -1.35 -9.47 -14.43
C LYS A 210 -2.51 -9.12 -13.50
N VAL A 211 -2.85 -10.07 -12.61
CA VAL A 211 -3.70 -9.80 -11.46
C VAL A 211 -2.91 -8.94 -10.47
N VAL A 212 -3.41 -7.77 -10.12
CA VAL A 212 -2.85 -6.95 -9.03
C VAL A 212 -3.87 -6.97 -7.88
N PHE A 213 -3.46 -7.47 -6.72
CA PHE A 213 -4.29 -7.52 -5.53
C PHE A 213 -3.61 -6.77 -4.40
N PHE A 214 -4.12 -5.59 -4.07
CA PHE A 214 -3.65 -4.79 -2.93
C PHE A 214 -4.65 -4.91 -1.79
N ASN A 215 -4.36 -5.80 -0.83
CA ASN A 215 -5.05 -5.82 0.46
C ASN A 215 -4.56 -4.63 1.30
N SER A 216 -5.10 -3.46 0.94
CA SER A 216 -4.74 -2.14 1.43
C SER A 216 -5.97 -1.23 1.37
N CYS A 217 -6.11 -0.32 2.33
CA CYS A 217 -7.26 0.58 2.39
C CYS A 217 -7.29 1.55 1.21
N GLN A 218 -8.50 1.77 0.67
CA GLN A 218 -8.81 2.87 -0.24
C GLN A 218 -8.02 2.96 -1.57
N VAL A 219 -7.17 1.98 -1.90
CA VAL A 219 -6.38 1.94 -3.13
C VAL A 219 -7.22 1.74 -4.41
N CYS A 220 -8.50 1.37 -4.25
CA CYS A 220 -9.50 1.39 -5.33
C CYS A 220 -10.31 2.71 -5.38
N LYS A 221 -9.82 3.80 -4.78
CA LYS A 221 -10.28 5.16 -5.04
C LYS A 221 -9.34 5.88 -6.01
N GLN A 222 -9.78 7.02 -6.54
CA GLN A 222 -8.91 7.90 -7.32
C GLN A 222 -7.94 8.66 -6.41
N PRO A 223 -6.72 8.95 -6.89
CA PRO A 223 -6.20 8.70 -8.25
C PRO A 223 -5.59 7.30 -8.51
N MET A 224 -5.40 6.48 -7.47
CA MET A 224 -4.73 5.18 -7.61
C MET A 224 -5.44 4.22 -8.57
N LEU A 225 -6.77 4.15 -8.51
CA LEU A 225 -7.56 3.26 -9.38
C LEU A 225 -7.30 3.52 -10.87
N ASP A 226 -7.39 4.78 -11.32
CA ASP A 226 -7.17 5.12 -12.72
C ASP A 226 -5.73 4.86 -13.14
N ALA A 227 -4.75 5.18 -12.29
CA ALA A 227 -3.34 4.99 -12.60
C ALA A 227 -3.00 3.51 -12.82
N VAL A 228 -3.45 2.62 -11.92
CA VAL A 228 -3.21 1.17 -12.02
C VAL A 228 -3.96 0.56 -13.20
N ALA A 229 -5.21 0.99 -13.43
CA ALA A 229 -6.01 0.54 -14.57
C ALA A 229 -5.40 0.95 -15.91
N LYS A 230 -4.95 2.21 -16.04
CA LYS A 230 -4.25 2.75 -17.22
C LYS A 230 -2.98 1.95 -17.54
N ALA A 231 -2.21 1.60 -16.51
CA ALA A 231 -1.01 0.77 -16.63
C ALA A 231 -1.30 -0.68 -17.07
N GLY A 232 -2.57 -1.09 -17.08
CA GLY A 232 -3.04 -2.33 -17.70
C GLY A 232 -3.24 -3.51 -16.76
N ALA A 233 -3.34 -3.27 -15.45
CA ALA A 233 -3.66 -4.28 -14.44
C ALA A 233 -5.01 -4.94 -14.75
N ARG A 234 -5.03 -6.27 -14.88
CA ARG A 234 -6.24 -7.02 -15.25
C ARG A 234 -6.26 -8.41 -14.62
N PRO A 235 -7.11 -8.63 -13.61
CA PRO A 235 -7.86 -7.64 -12.82
C PRO A 235 -7.03 -6.84 -11.81
N TYR A 236 -7.60 -5.73 -11.31
CA TYR A 236 -7.12 -4.99 -10.14
C TYR A 236 -8.10 -5.14 -8.97
N VAL A 237 -7.61 -5.56 -7.81
CA VAL A 237 -8.39 -5.74 -6.58
C VAL A 237 -7.77 -4.94 -5.46
N GLY A 238 -8.61 -4.28 -4.66
CA GLY A 238 -8.17 -3.67 -3.42
C GLY A 238 -9.30 -3.08 -2.60
N GLY A 239 -8.96 -2.40 -1.51
CA GLY A 239 -9.93 -1.75 -0.65
C GLY A 239 -10.53 -0.52 -1.31
N TYR A 240 -11.85 -0.43 -1.32
CA TYR A 240 -12.54 0.85 -1.57
C TYR A 240 -12.73 1.62 -0.26
N GLY A 241 -13.02 0.91 0.83
CA GLY A 241 -13.09 1.47 2.18
C GLY A 241 -11.85 1.19 3.02
N ASN A 242 -12.00 1.35 4.33
CA ASN A 242 -11.04 0.87 5.31
C ASN A 242 -11.20 -0.65 5.47
N LEU A 243 -10.09 -1.39 5.37
CA LEU A 243 -10.02 -2.84 5.49
C LEU A 243 -9.48 -3.19 6.88
N ALA A 244 -10.21 -4.03 7.61
CA ALA A 244 -9.79 -4.47 8.94
C ALA A 244 -8.61 -5.45 8.87
N ILE A 245 -7.63 -5.27 9.76
CA ILE A 245 -6.51 -6.20 9.94
C ILE A 245 -7.02 -7.49 10.61
N GLY A 246 -6.71 -8.63 10.00
CA GLY A 246 -7.21 -9.96 10.31
C GLY A 246 -8.33 -10.39 9.35
N PRO A 247 -9.51 -9.76 9.38
CA PRO A 247 -10.64 -10.10 8.51
C PRO A 247 -10.35 -9.96 7.00
N SER A 248 -9.73 -8.85 6.59
CA SER A 248 -9.42 -8.60 5.17
C SER A 248 -8.47 -9.65 4.59
N GLU A 249 -7.57 -10.19 5.41
CA GLU A 249 -6.66 -11.27 5.04
C GLU A 249 -7.41 -12.58 4.78
N LYS A 250 -8.45 -12.88 5.56
CA LYS A 250 -9.31 -14.06 5.34
C LYS A 250 -10.04 -13.97 4.00
N VAL A 251 -10.55 -12.79 3.65
CA VAL A 251 -11.17 -12.53 2.35
C VAL A 251 -10.16 -12.75 1.23
N THR A 252 -8.94 -12.20 1.38
CA THR A 252 -7.86 -12.34 0.40
C THR A 252 -7.45 -13.80 0.19
N TYR A 253 -7.28 -14.58 1.25
CA TYR A 253 -6.98 -16.01 1.16
C TYR A 253 -8.10 -16.79 0.48
N CYS A 254 -9.35 -16.59 0.92
CA CYS A 254 -10.54 -17.22 0.33
C CYS A 254 -10.64 -16.93 -1.17
N PHE A 255 -10.39 -15.68 -1.59
CA PHE A 255 -10.40 -15.29 -3.00
C PHE A 255 -9.42 -16.14 -3.81
N TRP A 256 -8.16 -16.18 -3.38
CA TRP A 256 -7.13 -16.92 -4.10
C TRP A 256 -7.36 -18.43 -4.06
N GLU A 257 -7.85 -18.98 -2.95
CA GLU A 257 -8.22 -20.40 -2.86
C GLU A 257 -9.32 -20.79 -3.87
N LYS A 258 -10.31 -19.93 -4.08
CA LYS A 258 -11.37 -20.13 -5.08
C LYS A 258 -10.87 -19.93 -6.51
N VAL A 259 -10.03 -18.92 -6.75
CA VAL A 259 -9.48 -18.63 -8.08
C VAL A 259 -8.51 -19.71 -8.54
N MET A 260 -7.79 -20.35 -7.62
CA MET A 260 -6.82 -21.43 -7.89
C MET A 260 -7.45 -22.83 -7.92
N GLN A 261 -8.77 -22.94 -8.02
CA GLN A 261 -9.43 -24.23 -8.21
C GLN A 261 -9.13 -24.79 -9.61
N PRO A 262 -9.05 -26.12 -9.77
CA PRO A 262 -8.79 -26.75 -11.06
C PRO A 262 -9.83 -26.35 -12.12
N PRO A 263 -9.45 -26.23 -13.41
CA PRO A 263 -10.40 -26.04 -14.49
C PRO A 263 -11.50 -27.12 -14.45
N GLY A 264 -12.77 -26.71 -14.45
CA GLY A 264 -13.93 -27.61 -14.41
C GLY A 264 -14.59 -27.75 -13.04
N MET A 265 -13.99 -27.26 -11.95
CA MET A 265 -14.68 -27.04 -10.68
C MET A 265 -15.13 -25.57 -10.63
N ASP A 266 -16.42 -25.34 -10.89
CA ASP A 266 -17.13 -24.05 -10.87
C ASP A 266 -16.20 -22.82 -10.87
N THR A 267 -15.69 -22.46 -12.06
CA THR A 267 -14.87 -21.26 -12.28
C THR A 267 -15.79 -20.05 -12.25
N ASN A 268 -16.37 -19.80 -11.08
CA ASN A 268 -17.02 -18.55 -10.71
C ASN A 268 -15.94 -17.47 -10.85
N GLY A 269 -15.80 -16.92 -12.07
CA GLY A 269 -14.70 -16.03 -12.45
C GLY A 269 -14.43 -14.97 -11.39
N MET A 270 -13.20 -14.46 -11.34
CA MET A 270 -12.61 -13.74 -10.18
C MET A 270 -13.59 -12.81 -9.41
N GLY A 271 -14.50 -12.09 -10.07
CA GLY A 271 -15.53 -11.27 -9.41
C GLY A 271 -16.52 -12.04 -8.53
N ARG A 272 -16.99 -13.20 -8.96
CA ARG A 272 -17.86 -14.06 -8.13
C ARG A 272 -17.09 -14.66 -6.96
N ALA A 273 -15.84 -15.07 -7.19
CA ALA A 273 -14.97 -15.53 -6.11
C ALA A 273 -14.83 -14.46 -5.03
N LEU A 274 -14.48 -13.22 -5.41
CA LEU A 274 -14.36 -12.10 -4.48
C LEU A 274 -15.68 -11.83 -3.75
N LEU A 275 -16.79 -11.71 -4.48
CA LEU A 275 -18.11 -11.45 -3.89
C LEU A 275 -18.51 -12.53 -2.87
N SER A 276 -18.26 -13.80 -3.17
CA SER A 276 -18.57 -14.90 -2.26
C SER A 276 -17.73 -14.86 -0.98
N CYS A 277 -16.46 -14.47 -1.09
CA CYS A 277 -15.56 -14.34 0.05
C CYS A 277 -15.90 -13.12 0.91
N CYS A 278 -16.22 -11.96 0.31
CA CYS A 278 -16.68 -10.80 1.08
C CYS A 278 -17.95 -11.13 1.90
N LYS A 279 -18.94 -11.79 1.28
CA LYS A 279 -20.17 -12.20 1.98
C LYS A 279 -19.92 -13.16 3.14
N GLN A 280 -18.95 -14.06 3.00
CA GLN A 280 -18.60 -15.00 4.06
C GLN A 280 -18.07 -14.29 5.32
N TYR A 281 -17.45 -13.12 5.17
CA TYR A 281 -16.80 -12.36 6.25
C TYR A 281 -17.41 -10.97 6.47
N GLU A 282 -18.62 -10.70 5.96
CA GLU A 282 -19.26 -9.37 5.99
C GLU A 282 -19.49 -8.84 7.41
N ASN A 283 -19.68 -9.74 8.38
CA ASN A 283 -19.82 -9.37 9.80
C ASN A 283 -18.49 -9.04 10.49
N GLU A 284 -17.36 -9.40 9.88
CA GLU A 284 -16.02 -9.19 10.43
C GLU A 284 -15.27 -8.04 9.74
N ASP A 285 -15.58 -7.76 8.47
CA ASP A 285 -15.00 -6.67 7.68
C ASP A 285 -16.09 -5.93 6.90
N PRO A 286 -16.70 -4.88 7.46
CA PRO A 286 -17.63 -4.05 6.69
C PRO A 286 -16.92 -3.28 5.56
N GLY A 287 -15.57 -3.29 5.53
CA GLY A 287 -14.74 -2.76 4.47
C GLY A 287 -14.91 -3.51 3.16
N SER A 288 -15.44 -2.84 2.14
CA SER A 288 -15.70 -3.48 0.84
C SER A 288 -14.41 -3.55 0.01
N PHE A 289 -13.92 -4.76 -0.23
CA PHE A 289 -13.06 -5.00 -1.39
C PHE A 289 -13.85 -4.71 -2.67
N VAL A 290 -13.19 -4.10 -3.65
CA VAL A 290 -13.72 -3.90 -5.00
C VAL A 290 -12.83 -4.63 -6.00
N LEU A 291 -13.49 -5.35 -6.91
CA LEU A 291 -12.85 -5.87 -8.11
C LEU A 291 -13.11 -4.89 -9.25
N TYR A 292 -12.03 -4.32 -9.79
CA TYR A 292 -12.08 -3.60 -11.05
C TYR A 292 -11.65 -4.53 -12.19
N ASP A 293 -12.59 -4.84 -13.09
CA ASP A 293 -12.38 -5.69 -14.25
C ASP A 293 -12.81 -4.98 -15.54
N LEU A 294 -11.83 -4.60 -16.36
CA LEU A 294 -12.03 -3.89 -17.62
C LEU A 294 -12.66 -4.76 -18.72
N PHE A 295 -12.70 -6.10 -18.59
CA PHE A 295 -13.24 -6.97 -19.64
C PHE A 295 -14.76 -6.83 -19.82
N ASN A 296 -15.48 -6.25 -18.85
CA ASN A 296 -16.93 -6.05 -18.92
C ASN A 296 -17.38 -4.59 -18.89
N GLY A 297 -16.46 -3.62 -18.99
CA GLY A 297 -16.79 -2.19 -19.10
C GLY A 297 -17.59 -1.61 -17.93
N GLY A 298 -17.57 -2.24 -16.74
CA GLY A 298 -18.34 -1.77 -15.58
C GLY A 298 -17.73 -2.20 -14.25
N GLU A 299 -17.73 -1.28 -13.28
CA GLU A 299 -17.43 -1.59 -11.88
C GLU A 299 -18.41 -2.65 -11.36
N ARG A 300 -17.90 -3.84 -11.01
CA ARG A 300 -18.68 -4.80 -10.21
C ARG A 300 -18.33 -4.58 -8.75
N ARG A 301 -19.03 -3.64 -8.13
CA ARG A 301 -18.99 -3.47 -6.67
C ARG A 301 -19.60 -4.71 -6.03
N ALA A 302 -18.93 -5.31 -5.05
CA ALA A 302 -19.67 -6.05 -4.04
C ALA A 302 -20.60 -5.03 -3.37
N PRO A 303 -21.91 -5.33 -3.18
CA PRO A 303 -22.82 -4.37 -2.61
C PRO A 303 -22.27 -3.89 -1.27
N LEU A 304 -22.18 -2.56 -1.11
CA LEU A 304 -21.99 -1.94 0.20
C LEU A 304 -23.16 -2.41 1.06
N PRO A 305 -22.94 -2.95 2.29
CA PRO A 305 -24.03 -3.02 3.24
C PRO A 305 -24.56 -1.60 3.43
N GLN A 306 -25.88 -1.42 3.29
CA GLN A 306 -26.52 -0.17 3.63
C GLN A 306 -26.11 0.18 5.06
N ALA A 307 -25.56 1.38 5.24
CA ALA A 307 -25.02 1.85 6.50
C ALA A 307 -25.98 1.53 7.64
N MET A 308 -25.55 0.66 8.56
CA MET A 308 -26.17 0.57 9.87
C MET A 308 -25.84 1.89 10.58
N THR A 309 -26.80 2.81 10.59
CA THR A 309 -26.76 3.99 11.46
C THR A 309 -26.61 3.51 12.89
N LEU A 310 -25.44 3.74 13.47
CA LEU A 310 -25.20 3.62 14.90
C LEU A 310 -25.92 4.80 15.58
N THR A 311 -27.03 4.49 16.26
CA THR A 311 -27.63 5.32 17.32
C THR A 311 -26.95 5.02 18.64
#